data_AF-A0A1G0D4U3-F1
#
_entry.id   AF-A0A1G0D4U3-F1
#
_cell.length_a   1.000
_cell.length_b   1.000
_cell.length_c   1.000
_cell.angle_alpha   90.00
_cell.angle_beta   90.00
_cell.angle_gamma   90.00
#
_symmetry.space_group_name_H-M   'P 1'
#
loop_
_entity.id
_entity.type
_entity.pdbx_description
1 polymer ?
#
loop_
_entity_poly.entity_id
_entity_poly.type
_entity_poly.pdbx_seq_one_letter_code
_entity_poly.pdbx_strand_id
1 'polypeptide(L)'
;MPKTGSSSIQQTFCGLVSNEQFHYLELGESGNHSVLIYSLFSKDPASYHAHVKANRSAVEISKFNGVNFGELKKAMQGVRSENVIISGEDIMFLDANELLELKKFLFEYVSSIQVIAYIRPPISFMQSAFQQNVKEGDLRFGISEYRPQYRNWFEKFDSVFGRENVLLVKFDPASLFGGDVVSDFSSRVGVIVEPQNYIRTNESITLEAVAMLYVFHRLCPERTESSNTYKNNQILIAALSKIGTRKLKFSSTLSRTILGTISADVKWMELRLGVGLTESLPDSDGSISSEEDLIAIALECSDDLIRLISEKIRLQLVTPQAMADWIRLLRNQLSIDPIFSKKQIERLESTSIQPSDMLKELVLSLSRVGYHKAAGNIQAKLAPLLQAGFCAPTISTGCEANLQGSIDVCIDRSIMGWALDNNRPSNKLAIEISQAQRIIASGIADQFRQDLADAGVGDGFCAFVLKADIDPAEGDAPLVLRVIEFKKEFQVRLRNGLKLE
;
A
#
# COMPACT_ATOMS: atom_id res chain seq x y z
N MET A 1 -3.01 23.40 13.78
CA MET A 1 -2.32 22.12 13.48
C MET A 1 -3.14 21.33 12.45
N PRO A 2 -2.55 20.38 11.70
CA PRO A 2 -3.30 19.48 10.85
C PRO A 2 -4.44 18.81 11.61
N LYS A 3 -5.49 18.42 10.88
CA LYS A 3 -6.64 17.67 11.42
C LYS A 3 -7.45 18.43 12.47
N THR A 4 -7.53 19.76 12.34
CA THR A 4 -8.41 20.64 13.15
C THR A 4 -9.45 21.38 12.32
N GLY A 5 -9.87 20.82 11.18
CA GLY A 5 -10.85 21.45 10.31
C GLY A 5 -10.34 22.72 9.60
N SER A 6 -9.02 22.89 9.48
CA SER A 6 -8.41 24.02 8.78
C SER A 6 -8.91 24.14 7.34
N SER A 7 -9.14 23.02 6.65
CA SER A 7 -9.72 23.02 5.31
C SER A 7 -11.14 23.60 5.23
N SER A 8 -11.96 23.43 6.28
CA SER A 8 -13.29 24.06 6.31
C SER A 8 -13.19 25.59 6.49
N ILE A 9 -12.24 26.07 7.29
CA ILE A 9 -11.94 27.51 7.39
C ILE A 9 -11.43 28.04 6.05
N GLN A 10 -10.41 27.39 5.48
CA GLN A 10 -9.75 27.80 4.24
C GLN A 10 -10.75 27.88 3.08
N GLN A 11 -11.55 26.83 2.87
CA GLN A 11 -12.54 26.81 1.79
C GLN A 11 -13.66 27.82 2.00
N THR A 12 -14.14 27.98 3.24
CA THR A 12 -15.19 28.96 3.53
C THR A 12 -14.69 30.38 3.27
N PHE A 13 -13.54 30.76 3.85
CA PHE A 13 -13.04 32.14 3.77
C PHE A 13 -12.48 32.50 2.40
N CYS A 14 -11.86 31.57 1.68
CA CYS A 14 -11.41 31.79 0.31
C CYS A 14 -12.59 32.06 -0.65
N GLY A 15 -13.79 31.59 -0.32
CA GLY A 15 -15.00 31.86 -1.10
C GLY A 15 -15.70 33.19 -0.76
N LEU A 16 -15.25 33.91 0.28
CA LEU A 16 -15.86 35.17 0.68
C LEU A 16 -15.29 36.35 -0.11
N VAL A 17 -16.15 37.33 -0.38
CA VAL A 17 -15.73 38.59 -1.00
C VAL A 17 -14.99 39.44 0.03
N SER A 18 -13.73 39.75 -0.24
CA SER A 18 -12.92 40.68 0.55
C SER A 18 -13.62 42.05 0.66
N ASN A 19 -13.55 42.66 1.84
CA ASN A 19 -14.19 43.94 2.14
C ASN A 19 -13.28 44.81 3.02
N GLU A 20 -13.78 45.95 3.52
CA GLU A 20 -12.97 46.86 4.34
C GLU A 20 -12.47 46.24 5.66
N GLN A 21 -13.16 45.24 6.22
CA GLN A 21 -12.81 44.61 7.49
C GLN A 21 -11.77 43.50 7.32
N PHE A 22 -11.88 42.69 6.27
CA PHE A 22 -10.98 41.57 6.06
C PHE A 22 -10.67 41.28 4.59
N HIS A 23 -9.47 40.71 4.37
CA HIS A 23 -9.02 40.15 3.11
C HIS A 23 -8.45 38.75 3.38
N TYR A 24 -9.05 37.70 2.81
CA TYR A 24 -8.42 36.39 2.80
C TYR A 24 -7.53 36.27 1.56
N LEU A 25 -6.23 36.03 1.72
CA LEU A 25 -5.34 36.02 0.55
C LEU A 25 -5.75 34.91 -0.42
N GLU A 26 -5.96 35.27 -1.69
CA GLU A 26 -6.27 34.32 -2.76
C GLU A 26 -4.97 33.76 -3.35
N LEU A 27 -4.23 33.02 -2.54
CA LEU A 27 -2.95 32.43 -2.90
C LEU A 27 -2.94 30.92 -2.69
N GLY A 28 -2.23 30.19 -3.56
CA GLY A 28 -2.15 28.74 -3.50
C GLY A 28 -3.41 28.03 -4.02
N GLU A 29 -3.49 26.72 -3.79
CA GLU A 29 -4.62 25.91 -4.22
C GLU A 29 -5.71 25.85 -3.14
N SER A 30 -6.96 26.12 -3.52
CA SER A 30 -8.15 26.00 -2.65
C SER A 30 -8.07 26.82 -1.34
N GLY A 31 -7.34 27.94 -1.35
CA GLY A 31 -7.18 28.82 -0.20
C GLY A 31 -6.22 28.31 0.88
N ASN A 32 -5.49 27.21 0.67
CA ASN A 32 -4.49 26.73 1.62
C ASN A 32 -3.10 27.32 1.31
N HIS A 33 -2.56 28.09 2.25
CA HIS A 33 -1.25 28.76 2.11
C HIS A 33 -0.06 27.90 2.55
N SER A 34 -0.30 26.68 3.04
CA SER A 34 0.73 25.80 3.61
C SER A 34 1.92 25.58 2.69
N VAL A 35 1.67 25.10 1.46
CA VAL A 35 2.72 24.80 0.48
C VAL A 35 3.51 26.04 0.10
N LEU A 36 2.81 27.16 -0.11
CA LEU A 36 3.42 28.43 -0.53
C LEU A 36 4.30 28.99 0.59
N ILE A 37 3.76 29.16 1.79
CA ILE A 37 4.48 29.79 2.90
C ILE A 37 5.63 28.88 3.37
N TYR A 38 5.39 27.58 3.53
CA TYR A 38 6.46 26.68 3.96
C TYR A 38 7.61 26.69 2.95
N SER A 39 7.32 26.56 1.65
CA SER A 39 8.35 26.52 0.61
C SER A 39 9.15 27.82 0.48
N LEU A 40 8.54 28.98 0.74
CA LEU A 40 9.21 30.28 0.63
C LEU A 40 10.15 30.57 1.81
N PHE A 41 9.78 30.15 3.02
CA PHE A 41 10.49 30.54 4.24
C PHE A 41 11.30 29.41 4.87
N SER A 42 11.10 28.16 4.44
CA SER A 42 11.94 27.03 4.85
C SER A 42 13.33 27.13 4.23
N LYS A 43 14.37 26.79 5.01
CA LYS A 43 15.76 26.65 4.56
C LYS A 43 15.97 25.37 3.75
N ASP A 44 15.08 24.40 3.91
CA ASP A 44 15.10 23.14 3.17
C ASP A 44 13.72 22.85 2.53
N PRO A 45 13.33 23.63 1.51
CA PRO A 45 12.08 23.39 0.81
C PRO A 45 12.10 22.07 0.04
N ALA A 46 13.28 21.49 -0.26
CA ALA A 46 13.38 20.24 -1.01
C ALA A 46 12.88 19.02 -0.22
N SER A 47 12.99 19.03 1.11
CA SER A 47 12.43 17.96 1.96
C SER A 47 10.93 18.07 2.19
N TYR A 48 10.28 19.16 1.74
CA TYR A 48 8.86 19.36 1.94
C TYR A 48 8.01 18.32 1.19
N HIS A 49 7.07 17.70 1.90
CA HIS A 49 6.29 16.56 1.40
C HIS A 49 5.58 16.84 0.07
N ALA A 50 5.07 18.06 -0.16
CA ALA A 50 4.39 18.39 -1.41
C ALA A 50 5.35 18.44 -2.62
N HIS A 51 6.58 18.89 -2.41
CA HIS A 51 7.61 18.91 -3.47
C HIS A 51 8.17 17.52 -3.73
N VAL A 52 8.39 16.72 -2.68
CA VAL A 52 8.78 15.31 -2.79
C VAL A 52 7.73 14.51 -3.56
N LYS A 53 6.44 14.67 -3.21
CA LYS A 53 5.33 13.99 -3.88
C LYS A 53 5.18 14.42 -5.35
N ALA A 54 5.48 15.69 -5.65
CA ALA A 54 5.47 16.21 -7.02
C ALA A 54 6.77 15.90 -7.79
N ASN A 55 7.75 15.24 -7.18
CA ASN A 55 9.08 14.93 -7.74
C ASN A 55 9.76 16.17 -8.37
N ARG A 56 9.65 17.33 -7.70
CA ARG A 56 10.22 18.59 -8.21
C ARG A 56 11.73 18.62 -7.97
N SER A 57 12.46 18.99 -9.01
CA SER A 57 13.89 19.30 -8.95
C SER A 57 14.14 20.63 -8.20
N ALA A 58 15.38 20.84 -7.73
CA ALA A 58 15.78 22.09 -7.07
C ALA A 58 15.55 23.32 -7.96
N VAL A 59 15.71 23.19 -9.28
CA VAL A 59 15.46 24.27 -10.26
C VAL A 59 13.97 24.61 -10.32
N GLU A 60 13.10 23.59 -10.33
CA GLU A 60 11.65 23.77 -10.33
C GLU A 60 11.16 24.37 -9.02
N ILE A 61 11.72 23.97 -7.87
CA ILE A 61 11.43 24.56 -6.56
C ILE A 61 11.85 26.03 -6.53
N SER A 62 13.05 26.35 -7.01
CA SER A 62 13.52 27.74 -7.09
C SER A 62 12.62 28.60 -7.98
N LYS A 63 12.21 28.09 -9.14
CA LYS A 63 11.24 28.76 -10.02
C LYS A 63 9.88 28.93 -9.35
N PHE A 64 9.38 27.89 -8.69
CA PHE A 64 8.13 27.92 -7.92
C PHE A 64 8.20 29.01 -6.85
N ASN A 65 9.30 29.08 -6.08
CA ASN A 65 9.51 30.09 -5.06
C ASN A 65 9.59 31.50 -5.64
N GLY A 66 10.34 31.71 -6.72
CA GLY A 66 10.47 33.03 -7.36
C GLY A 66 9.12 33.59 -7.83
N VAL A 67 8.30 32.75 -8.47
CA VAL A 67 6.95 33.14 -8.91
C VAL A 67 6.05 33.45 -7.71
N ASN A 68 5.95 32.51 -6.76
CA ASN A 68 5.04 32.65 -5.63
C ASN A 68 5.44 33.77 -4.66
N PHE A 69 6.72 34.09 -4.54
CA PHE A 69 7.18 35.23 -3.76
C PHE A 69 6.73 36.56 -4.38
N GLY A 70 6.80 36.67 -5.72
CA GLY A 70 6.29 37.82 -6.46
C GLY A 70 4.77 37.99 -6.30
N GLU A 71 4.01 36.90 -6.40
CA GLU A 71 2.56 36.91 -6.21
C GLU A 71 2.16 37.23 -4.76
N LEU A 72 2.85 36.66 -3.77
CA LEU A 72 2.64 36.99 -2.36
C LEU A 72 2.87 38.49 -2.10
N LYS A 73 3.96 39.04 -2.64
CA LYS A 73 4.26 40.48 -2.49
C LYS A 73 3.18 41.35 -3.12
N LYS A 74 2.75 41.04 -4.35
CA LYS A 74 1.67 41.78 -5.03
C LYS A 74 0.36 41.70 -4.24
N ALA A 75 0.00 40.50 -3.76
CA ALA A 75 -1.20 40.29 -2.98
C ALA A 75 -1.18 41.15 -1.70
N MET A 76 -0.09 41.11 -0.94
CA MET A 76 0.09 41.93 0.27
C MET A 76 0.02 43.43 -0.01
N GLN A 77 0.65 43.91 -1.10
CA GLN A 77 0.58 45.32 -1.52
C GLN A 77 -0.83 45.76 -1.95
N GLY A 78 -1.63 44.81 -2.45
CA GLY A 78 -3.00 45.02 -2.89
C GLY A 78 -4.02 45.04 -1.75
N VAL A 79 -3.65 44.62 -0.54
CA VAL A 79 -4.56 44.63 0.62
C VAL A 79 -4.98 46.08 0.92
N ARG A 80 -6.29 46.26 1.09
CA ARG A 80 -6.93 47.52 1.51
C ARG A 80 -7.79 47.36 2.76
N SER A 81 -7.96 46.12 3.20
CA SER A 81 -8.75 45.74 4.36
C SER A 81 -7.99 45.97 5.65
N GLU A 82 -8.71 46.16 6.75
CA GLU A 82 -8.14 46.29 8.10
C GLU A 82 -7.35 45.04 8.51
N ASN A 83 -7.89 43.85 8.21
CA ASN A 83 -7.27 42.58 8.52
C ASN A 83 -6.93 41.78 7.26
N VAL A 84 -5.77 41.14 7.25
CA VAL A 84 -5.39 40.14 6.23
C VAL A 84 -5.26 38.77 6.88
N ILE A 85 -5.85 37.75 6.26
CA ILE A 85 -5.86 36.39 6.77
C ILE A 85 -4.95 35.52 5.90
N ILE A 86 -3.97 34.89 6.56
CA ILE A 86 -3.13 33.82 6.02
C ILE A 86 -3.42 32.56 6.84
N SER A 87 -3.77 31.48 6.17
CA SER A 87 -4.09 30.19 6.78
C SER A 87 -3.31 29.06 6.12
N GLY A 88 -2.54 28.31 6.92
CA GLY A 88 -1.84 27.12 6.49
C GLY A 88 -1.33 26.31 7.69
N GLU A 89 -1.71 25.04 7.77
CA GLU A 89 -1.26 24.15 8.84
C GLU A 89 0.25 23.87 8.80
N ASP A 90 0.88 23.78 7.62
CA ASP A 90 2.30 23.38 7.54
C ASP A 90 3.26 24.51 7.95
N ILE A 91 2.76 25.75 8.09
CA ILE A 91 3.50 26.87 8.70
C ILE A 91 3.99 26.48 10.10
N MET A 92 3.26 25.59 10.80
CA MET A 92 3.65 25.10 12.12
C MET A 92 4.97 24.33 12.12
N PHE A 93 5.43 23.84 10.97
CA PHE A 93 6.66 23.03 10.87
C PHE A 93 7.91 23.88 10.64
N LEU A 94 7.78 25.17 10.32
CA LEU A 94 8.91 26.10 10.23
C LEU A 94 9.64 26.23 11.57
N ASP A 95 10.98 26.31 11.55
CA ASP A 95 11.79 26.57 12.73
C ASP A 95 11.63 28.02 13.24
N ALA A 96 12.16 28.33 14.43
CA ALA A 96 12.01 29.66 15.02
C ALA A 96 12.65 30.79 14.19
N ASN A 97 13.75 30.52 13.48
CA ASN A 97 14.40 31.50 12.61
C ASN A 97 13.61 31.67 11.31
N GLU A 98 13.09 30.60 10.74
CA GLU A 98 12.25 30.63 9.53
C GLU A 98 10.93 31.38 9.81
N LEU A 99 10.31 31.15 10.98
CA LEU A 99 9.17 31.94 11.46
C LEU A 99 9.53 33.42 11.67
N LEU A 100 10.76 33.71 12.12
CA LEU A 100 11.23 35.09 12.28
C LEU A 100 11.38 35.79 10.91
N GLU A 101 11.85 35.10 9.88
CA GLU A 101 11.91 35.65 8.52
C GLU A 101 10.50 35.88 7.94
N LEU A 102 9.57 34.95 8.16
CA LEU A 102 8.15 35.15 7.83
C LEU A 102 7.58 36.37 8.57
N LYS A 103 7.84 36.49 9.88
CA LYS A 103 7.41 37.63 10.69
C LYS A 103 7.93 38.94 10.12
N LYS A 104 9.24 39.03 9.83
CA LYS A 104 9.87 40.23 9.25
C LYS A 104 9.22 40.63 7.94
N PHE A 105 9.02 39.68 7.03
CA PHE A 105 8.35 39.92 5.76
C PHE A 105 6.93 40.48 5.96
N LEU A 106 6.12 39.86 6.83
CA LEU A 106 4.76 40.30 7.07
C LEU A 106 4.69 41.72 7.67
N PHE A 107 5.61 42.07 8.58
CA PHE A 107 5.70 43.40 9.19
C PHE A 107 6.06 44.53 8.20
N GLU A 108 6.48 44.22 6.98
CA GLU A 108 6.59 45.24 5.92
C GLU A 108 5.22 45.78 5.47
N TYR A 109 4.13 45.03 5.73
CA TYR A 109 2.79 45.31 5.24
C TYR A 109 1.75 45.49 6.35
N VAL A 110 1.97 44.90 7.54
CA VAL A 110 1.02 44.97 8.66
C VAL A 110 1.68 45.56 9.92
N SER A 111 0.87 46.21 10.76
CA SER A 111 1.32 46.80 12.03
C SER A 111 1.34 45.81 13.20
N SER A 112 0.60 44.71 13.10
CA SER A 112 0.50 43.66 14.11
C SER A 112 0.18 42.31 13.48
N ILE A 113 0.58 41.22 14.13
CA ILE A 113 0.30 39.86 13.69
C ILE A 113 -0.31 39.09 14.86
N GLN A 114 -1.49 38.51 14.66
CA GLN A 114 -2.09 37.56 15.59
C GLN A 114 -2.01 36.16 15.00
N VAL A 115 -1.56 35.19 15.80
CA VAL A 115 -1.52 33.77 15.43
C VAL A 115 -2.66 33.07 16.14
N ILE A 116 -3.54 32.42 15.38
CA ILE A 116 -4.63 31.59 15.93
C ILE A 116 -4.36 30.14 15.54
N ALA A 117 -4.28 29.26 16.53
CA ALA A 117 -4.11 27.84 16.29
C ALA A 117 -5.06 26.98 17.12
N TYR A 118 -5.79 26.11 16.42
CA TYR A 118 -6.61 25.08 17.03
C TYR A 118 -5.75 23.89 17.44
N ILE A 119 -5.99 23.38 18.65
CA ILE A 119 -5.27 22.30 19.32
C ILE A 119 -6.22 21.12 19.51
N ARG A 120 -5.99 20.04 18.78
CA ARG A 120 -6.76 18.81 18.93
C ARG A 120 -6.22 17.98 20.09
N PRO A 121 -7.10 17.44 20.95
CA PRO A 121 -6.70 16.46 21.96
C PRO A 121 -5.92 15.26 21.35
N PRO A 122 -4.97 14.68 22.10
CA PRO A 122 -3.91 13.84 21.54
C PRO A 122 -4.42 12.54 20.89
N ILE A 123 -5.37 11.84 21.51
CA ILE A 123 -5.88 10.56 21.01
C ILE A 123 -6.72 10.79 19.75
N SER A 124 -7.63 11.76 19.77
CA SER A 124 -8.44 12.09 18.59
C SER A 124 -7.60 12.65 17.44
N PHE A 125 -6.51 13.36 17.73
CA PHE A 125 -5.52 13.75 16.72
C PHE A 125 -4.89 12.51 16.07
N MET A 126 -4.35 11.59 16.88
CA MET A 126 -3.69 10.38 16.38
C MET A 126 -4.65 9.48 15.59
N GLN A 127 -5.91 9.36 16.00
CA GLN A 127 -6.96 8.66 15.25
C GLN A 127 -7.22 9.29 13.88
N SER A 128 -7.19 10.62 13.79
CA SER A 128 -7.37 11.35 12.54
C SER A 128 -6.14 11.28 11.64
N ALA A 129 -4.94 11.28 12.21
CA ALA A 129 -3.68 11.11 11.49
C ALA A 129 -3.58 9.69 10.91
N PHE A 130 -3.87 8.67 11.73
CA PHE A 130 -3.90 7.27 11.30
C PHE A 130 -4.84 7.04 10.11
N GLN A 131 -6.06 7.59 10.16
CA GLN A 131 -6.99 7.52 9.02
C GLN A 131 -6.41 8.15 7.74
N GLN A 132 -5.73 9.29 7.85
CA GLN A 132 -5.13 9.95 6.69
C GLN A 132 -4.02 9.09 6.08
N ASN A 133 -3.17 8.50 6.91
CA ASN A 133 -2.06 7.67 6.46
C ASN A 133 -2.56 6.42 5.74
N VAL A 134 -3.56 5.74 6.30
CA VAL A 134 -4.18 4.57 5.66
C VAL A 134 -4.76 4.94 4.30
N LYS A 135 -5.39 6.11 4.15
CA LYS A 135 -5.86 6.59 2.84
C LYS A 135 -4.73 6.82 1.85
N GLU A 136 -3.55 7.23 2.32
CA GLU A 136 -2.38 7.48 1.48
C GLU A 136 -1.51 6.23 1.24
N GLY A 137 -1.88 5.10 1.83
CA GLY A 137 -1.15 3.84 1.72
C GLY A 137 0.00 3.68 2.70
N ASP A 138 0.07 4.52 3.73
CA ASP A 138 1.00 4.36 4.85
C ASP A 138 0.35 3.53 5.95
N LEU A 139 0.94 2.34 6.17
CA LEU A 139 0.38 1.27 7.00
C LEU A 139 1.06 1.13 8.35
N ARG A 140 1.95 2.05 8.70
CA ARG A 140 2.66 2.02 9.98
C ARG A 140 1.64 2.14 11.11
N PHE A 141 1.32 1.01 11.72
CA PHE A 141 0.49 0.93 12.90
C PHE A 141 1.36 1.28 14.10
N GLY A 142 1.32 2.54 14.52
CA GLY A 142 2.31 3.03 15.47
C GLY A 142 1.82 4.17 16.32
N ILE A 143 1.64 3.87 17.61
CA ILE A 143 1.58 4.81 18.73
C ILE A 143 2.74 5.83 18.66
N SER A 144 3.88 5.47 18.05
CA SER A 144 5.11 6.23 18.15
C SER A 144 5.36 7.33 17.13
N GLU A 145 4.90 7.16 15.90
CA GLU A 145 5.32 8.05 14.81
C GLU A 145 4.45 9.30 14.66
N TYR A 146 3.23 9.27 15.21
CA TYR A 146 2.23 10.33 15.02
C TYR A 146 1.83 11.04 16.30
N ARG A 147 2.69 10.95 17.33
CA ARG A 147 2.46 11.64 18.59
C ARG A 147 2.45 13.15 18.36
N PRO A 148 1.53 13.88 18.99
CA PRO A 148 1.65 15.32 19.02
C PRO A 148 2.97 15.72 19.69
N GLN A 149 3.59 16.77 19.16
CA GLN A 149 4.76 17.40 19.74
C GLN A 149 4.40 18.86 20.06
N TYR A 150 3.40 19.04 20.91
CA TYR A 150 2.78 20.33 21.19
C TYR A 150 3.80 21.40 21.57
N ARG A 151 4.74 21.09 22.46
CA ARG A 151 5.77 22.05 22.87
C ARG A 151 6.65 22.47 21.69
N ASN A 152 7.18 21.49 20.95
CA ASN A 152 8.02 21.72 19.78
C ASN A 152 7.28 22.54 18.70
N TRP A 153 5.98 22.29 18.54
CA TRP A 153 5.15 22.95 17.55
C TRP A 153 4.77 24.38 17.93
N PHE A 154 4.52 24.68 19.21
CA PHE A 154 3.88 25.94 19.62
C PHE A 154 4.76 26.88 20.46
N GLU A 155 5.77 26.38 21.20
CA GLU A 155 6.64 27.23 22.04
C GLU A 155 7.41 28.27 21.20
N LYS A 156 7.81 27.90 19.99
CA LYS A 156 8.47 28.80 19.03
C LYS A 156 7.57 29.95 18.58
N PHE A 157 6.25 29.74 18.48
CA PHE A 157 5.33 30.82 18.11
C PHE A 157 5.24 31.86 19.21
N ASP A 158 5.12 31.43 20.48
CA ASP A 158 5.15 32.35 21.63
C ASP A 158 6.45 33.16 21.66
N SER A 159 7.57 32.51 21.38
CA SER A 159 8.89 33.15 21.37
C SER A 159 9.06 34.16 20.23
N VAL A 160 8.52 33.87 19.04
CA VAL A 160 8.68 34.71 17.84
C VAL A 160 7.64 35.83 17.80
N PHE A 161 6.37 35.56 18.08
CA PHE A 161 5.27 36.51 17.93
C PHE A 161 4.89 37.23 19.23
N GLY A 162 5.35 36.74 20.39
CA GLY A 162 4.88 37.19 21.70
C GLY A 162 3.67 36.38 22.14
N ARG A 163 3.68 35.88 23.38
CA ARG A 163 2.66 34.96 23.91
C ARG A 163 1.25 35.56 23.86
N GLU A 164 1.13 36.86 24.05
CA GLU A 164 -0.10 37.65 23.98
C GLU A 164 -0.70 37.70 22.57
N ASN A 165 0.14 37.55 21.53
CA ASN A 165 -0.27 37.55 20.13
C ASN A 165 -0.54 36.13 19.59
N VAL A 166 -0.40 35.09 20.43
CA VAL A 166 -0.62 33.69 20.06
C VAL A 166 -1.81 33.13 20.83
N LEU A 167 -2.93 32.98 20.14
CA LEU A 167 -4.15 32.39 20.63
C LEU A 167 -4.21 30.90 20.30
N LEU A 168 -4.11 30.06 21.32
CA LEU A 168 -4.32 28.62 21.20
C LEU A 168 -5.74 28.27 21.67
N VAL A 169 -6.46 27.48 20.87
CA VAL A 169 -7.88 27.15 21.10
C VAL A 169 -8.05 25.64 21.11
N LYS A 170 -8.74 25.09 22.12
CA LYS A 170 -9.07 23.65 22.12
C LYS A 170 -10.03 23.34 20.96
N PHE A 171 -9.65 22.39 20.11
CA PHE A 171 -10.49 21.86 19.04
C PHE A 171 -11.41 20.78 19.59
N ASP A 172 -12.53 21.23 20.14
CA ASP A 172 -13.57 20.39 20.72
C ASP A 172 -14.91 21.09 20.46
N PRO A 173 -15.89 20.45 19.77
CA PRO A 173 -17.17 21.06 19.48
C PRO A 173 -17.88 21.62 20.72
N ALA A 174 -17.64 21.05 21.91
CA ALA A 174 -18.23 21.58 23.14
C ALA A 174 -17.62 22.93 23.59
N SER A 175 -16.39 23.24 23.17
CA SER A 175 -15.70 24.50 23.52
C SER A 175 -15.68 25.54 22.40
N LEU A 176 -15.99 25.14 21.16
CA LEU A 176 -16.02 26.04 20.01
C LEU A 176 -17.33 26.84 19.99
N PHE A 177 -17.24 28.14 19.70
CA PHE A 177 -18.42 28.96 19.49
C PHE A 177 -19.28 28.39 18.35
N GLY A 178 -20.58 28.26 18.58
CA GLY A 178 -21.51 27.63 17.63
C GLY A 178 -21.30 26.11 17.43
N GLY A 179 -20.40 25.49 18.18
CA GLY A 179 -20.04 24.07 18.02
C GLY A 179 -19.30 23.75 16.72
N ASP A 180 -18.79 24.77 16.02
CA ASP A 180 -18.20 24.67 14.69
C ASP A 180 -16.94 25.54 14.60
N VAL A 181 -15.89 25.00 13.98
CA VAL A 181 -14.59 25.70 13.90
C VAL A 181 -14.64 26.93 12.99
N VAL A 182 -15.50 26.92 11.98
CA VAL A 182 -15.70 28.06 11.07
C VAL A 182 -16.41 29.17 11.83
N SER A 183 -17.48 28.85 12.58
CA SER A 183 -18.16 29.82 13.46
C SER A 183 -17.22 30.41 14.51
N ASP A 184 -16.43 29.56 15.15
CA ASP A 184 -15.48 29.98 16.18
C ASP A 184 -14.37 30.87 15.61
N PHE A 185 -13.80 30.51 14.47
CA PHE A 185 -12.82 31.35 13.79
C PHE A 185 -13.42 32.68 13.36
N SER A 186 -14.60 32.67 12.73
CA SER A 186 -15.36 33.85 12.31
C SER A 186 -15.58 34.82 13.47
N SER A 187 -16.02 34.30 14.62
CA SER A 187 -16.20 35.10 15.83
C SER A 187 -14.89 35.71 16.35
N ARG A 188 -13.75 35.01 16.22
CA ARG A 188 -12.45 35.48 16.71
C ARG A 188 -11.84 36.56 15.83
N VAL A 189 -12.03 36.47 14.51
CA VAL A 189 -11.52 37.46 13.55
C VAL A 189 -12.51 38.60 13.30
N GLY A 190 -13.69 38.58 13.94
CA GLY A 190 -14.71 39.62 13.78
C GLY A 190 -15.39 39.61 12.41
N VAL A 191 -15.36 38.50 11.68
CA VAL A 191 -15.98 38.36 10.36
C VAL A 191 -17.31 37.64 10.50
N ILE A 192 -18.39 38.25 10.01
CA ILE A 192 -19.72 37.62 10.02
C ILE A 192 -19.83 36.73 8.79
N VAL A 193 -19.92 35.42 9.03
CA VAL A 193 -20.18 34.42 8.00
C VAL A 193 -21.48 33.70 8.33
N GLU A 194 -22.45 33.84 7.44
CA GLU A 194 -23.75 33.19 7.58
C GLU A 194 -23.60 31.65 7.52
N PRO A 195 -24.31 30.88 8.37
CA PRO A 195 -24.14 29.42 8.45
C PRO A 195 -24.34 28.66 7.13
N GLN A 196 -25.20 29.16 6.22
CA GLN A 196 -25.41 28.57 4.90
C GLN A 196 -24.18 28.62 3.99
N ASN A 197 -23.23 29.50 4.29
CA ASN A 197 -21.98 29.63 3.52
C ASN A 197 -20.86 28.76 4.10
N TYR A 198 -21.08 28.03 5.19
CA TYR A 198 -20.07 27.16 5.77
C TYR A 198 -19.82 25.96 4.87
N ILE A 199 -18.59 25.86 4.38
CA ILE A 199 -18.13 24.69 3.62
C ILE A 199 -17.54 23.69 4.62
N ARG A 200 -18.27 22.60 4.85
CA ARG A 200 -17.82 21.51 5.73
C ARG A 200 -17.10 20.43 4.94
N THR A 201 -15.84 20.21 5.28
CA THR A 201 -15.04 19.10 4.74
C THR A 201 -15.03 17.94 5.74
N ASN A 202 -15.88 16.94 5.55
CA ASN A 202 -15.80 15.73 6.38
C ASN A 202 -14.64 14.85 5.89
N GLU A 203 -13.50 14.98 6.58
CA GLU A 203 -12.31 14.18 6.28
C GLU A 203 -12.38 12.77 6.88
N SER A 204 -13.24 12.49 7.86
CA SER A 204 -13.25 11.18 8.51
C SER A 204 -14.02 10.16 7.68
N ILE A 205 -13.52 8.92 7.66
CA ILE A 205 -14.20 7.77 7.04
C ILE A 205 -14.59 6.77 8.13
N THR A 206 -15.46 5.82 7.80
CA THR A 206 -15.91 4.78 8.73
C THR A 206 -14.74 3.87 9.11
N LEU A 207 -14.78 3.28 10.31
CA LEU A 207 -13.77 2.32 10.78
C LEU A 207 -13.66 1.13 9.81
N GLU A 208 -14.79 0.68 9.29
CA GLU A 208 -14.89 -0.37 8.28
C GLU A 208 -14.15 0.00 6.99
N ALA A 209 -14.33 1.24 6.50
CA ALA A 209 -13.59 1.73 5.35
C ALA A 209 -12.08 1.80 5.61
N VAL A 210 -11.66 2.26 6.80
CA VAL A 210 -10.25 2.26 7.21
C VAL A 210 -9.69 0.85 7.21
N ALA A 211 -10.40 -0.09 7.84
CA ALA A 211 -10.00 -1.49 7.94
C ALA A 211 -9.81 -2.15 6.56
N MET A 212 -10.79 -1.99 5.66
CA MET A 212 -10.69 -2.52 4.29
C MET A 212 -9.55 -1.86 3.49
N LEU A 213 -9.37 -0.53 3.60
CA LEU A 213 -8.25 0.17 2.96
C LEU A 213 -6.90 -0.29 3.49
N TYR A 214 -6.79 -0.50 4.80
CA TYR A 214 -5.59 -1.00 5.45
C TYR A 214 -5.22 -2.39 4.91
N VAL A 215 -6.17 -3.32 4.87
CA VAL A 215 -5.96 -4.66 4.29
C VAL A 215 -5.59 -4.59 2.81
N PHE A 216 -6.29 -3.77 2.03
CA PHE A 216 -6.02 -3.58 0.60
C PHE A 216 -4.58 -3.12 0.37
N HIS A 217 -4.16 -2.02 1.00
CA HIS A 217 -2.81 -1.51 0.84
C HIS A 217 -1.74 -2.48 1.37
N ARG A 218 -2.04 -3.25 2.43
CA ARG A 218 -1.12 -4.25 3.00
C ARG A 218 -0.87 -5.42 2.06
N LEU A 219 -1.92 -5.91 1.39
CA LEU A 219 -1.85 -7.11 0.56
C LEU A 219 -1.61 -6.82 -0.93
N CYS A 220 -1.83 -5.57 -1.36
CA CYS A 220 -1.62 -5.13 -2.74
C CYS A 220 -0.58 -3.99 -2.82
N PRO A 221 0.70 -4.26 -2.53
CA PRO A 221 1.75 -3.23 -2.49
C PRO A 221 2.19 -2.74 -3.88
N GLU A 222 1.75 -3.38 -4.97
CA GLU A 222 2.10 -2.99 -6.33
C GLU A 222 1.52 -1.62 -6.68
N ARG A 223 2.34 -0.59 -6.47
CA ARG A 223 2.16 0.75 -7.02
C ARG A 223 2.27 0.66 -8.53
N THR A 224 1.15 0.46 -9.23
CA THR A 224 1.11 0.66 -10.68
C THR A 224 1.53 2.09 -10.98
N GLU A 225 2.63 2.25 -11.70
CA GLU A 225 3.18 3.51 -12.23
C GLU A 225 2.24 4.17 -13.26
N SER A 226 1.01 4.45 -12.86
CA SER A 226 0.04 5.15 -13.69
C SER A 226 -0.24 6.53 -13.12
N SER A 227 -0.29 7.52 -14.02
CA SER A 227 -0.66 8.92 -13.74
C SER A 227 -2.07 9.09 -13.13
N ASN A 228 -2.84 8.00 -13.00
CA ASN A 228 -4.22 7.99 -12.50
C ASN A 228 -4.38 7.41 -11.09
N THR A 229 -3.28 6.98 -10.44
CA THR A 229 -3.30 6.25 -9.15
C THR A 229 -3.98 7.04 -8.03
N TYR A 230 -3.74 8.36 -7.92
CA TYR A 230 -4.38 9.19 -6.88
C TYR A 230 -5.89 9.30 -7.08
N LYS A 231 -6.35 9.53 -8.31
CA LYS A 231 -7.78 9.63 -8.65
C LYS A 231 -8.49 8.29 -8.38
N ASN A 232 -7.87 7.18 -8.79
CA ASN A 232 -8.40 5.84 -8.55
C ASN A 232 -8.50 5.55 -7.04
N ASN A 233 -7.50 5.94 -6.26
CA ASN A 233 -7.54 5.79 -4.81
C ASN A 233 -8.66 6.64 -4.16
N GLN A 234 -8.89 7.87 -4.61
CA GLN A 234 -10.01 8.68 -4.13
C GLN A 234 -11.38 8.05 -4.46
N ILE A 235 -11.52 7.46 -5.65
CA ILE A 235 -12.73 6.73 -6.04
C ILE A 235 -12.94 5.51 -5.13
N LEU A 236 -11.87 4.77 -4.81
CA LEU A 236 -11.92 3.64 -3.89
C LEU A 236 -12.34 4.08 -2.50
N ILE A 237 -11.68 5.10 -1.93
CA ILE A 237 -12.00 5.65 -0.61
C ILE A 237 -13.46 6.08 -0.56
N ALA A 238 -13.95 6.81 -1.57
CA ALA A 238 -15.34 7.25 -1.64
C ALA A 238 -16.35 6.10 -1.71
N ALA A 239 -15.99 5.00 -2.39
CA ALA A 239 -16.83 3.80 -2.46
C ALA A 239 -16.89 3.06 -1.12
N LEU A 240 -15.72 2.83 -0.49
CA LEU A 240 -15.63 2.11 0.78
C LEU A 240 -16.22 2.90 1.94
N SER A 241 -16.16 4.24 1.91
CA SER A 241 -16.76 5.11 2.94
C SER A 241 -18.26 4.97 3.09
N LYS A 242 -18.95 4.30 2.16
CA LYS A 242 -20.38 3.98 2.23
C LYS A 242 -20.67 2.73 3.09
N ILE A 243 -19.64 1.95 3.42
CA ILE A 243 -19.75 0.73 4.20
C ILE A 243 -19.51 1.05 5.67
N GLY A 244 -20.35 0.48 6.53
CA GLY A 244 -20.23 0.65 7.96
C GLY A 244 -20.71 2.02 8.47
N THR A 245 -20.70 2.16 9.80
CA THR A 245 -21.09 3.40 10.48
C THR A 245 -20.21 3.69 11.70
N ARG A 246 -19.33 2.75 12.08
CA ARG A 246 -18.49 2.89 13.27
C ARG A 246 -17.46 3.98 13.02
N LYS A 247 -17.19 4.79 14.03
CA LYS A 247 -16.08 5.74 14.02
C LYS A 247 -14.83 5.04 14.54
N LEU A 248 -13.70 5.29 13.90
CA LEU A 248 -12.42 4.78 14.38
C LEU A 248 -12.13 5.32 15.79
N LYS A 249 -11.95 4.40 16.73
CA LYS A 249 -11.63 4.70 18.13
C LYS A 249 -10.57 3.72 18.62
N PHE A 250 -9.54 4.24 19.25
CA PHE A 250 -8.54 3.45 19.96
C PHE A 250 -9.11 2.92 21.27
N SER A 251 -8.70 1.72 21.66
CA SER A 251 -9.12 1.14 22.94
C SER A 251 -8.60 1.94 24.12
N SER A 252 -9.24 1.81 25.29
CA SER A 252 -8.83 2.53 26.48
C SER A 252 -7.41 2.14 26.94
N THR A 253 -7.04 0.86 26.83
CA THR A 253 -5.68 0.37 27.13
C THR A 253 -4.64 0.99 26.20
N LEU A 254 -4.89 0.99 24.88
CA LEU A 254 -4.02 1.63 23.90
C LEU A 254 -3.89 3.13 24.18
N SER A 255 -5.01 3.80 24.44
CA SER A 255 -5.07 5.24 24.70
C SER A 255 -4.32 5.63 25.97
N ARG A 256 -4.50 4.90 27.08
CA ARG A 256 -3.75 5.12 28.33
C ARG A 256 -2.24 4.93 28.13
N THR A 257 -1.86 3.91 27.35
CA THR A 257 -0.45 3.65 27.01
C THR A 257 0.16 4.82 26.23
N ILE A 258 -0.53 5.30 25.19
CA ILE A 258 -0.14 6.50 24.43
C ILE A 258 0.03 7.69 25.37
N LEU A 259 -1.01 8.03 26.14
CA LEU A 259 -1.03 9.20 27.03
C LEU A 259 0.10 9.15 28.07
N GLY A 260 0.43 7.98 28.61
CA GLY A 260 1.57 7.80 29.50
C GLY A 260 2.88 8.24 28.85
N THR A 261 3.09 7.89 27.58
CA THR A 261 4.32 8.21 26.83
C THR A 261 4.46 9.69 26.44
N ILE A 262 3.36 10.43 26.32
CA ILE A 262 3.36 11.86 25.92
C ILE A 262 2.93 12.81 27.04
N SER A 263 2.83 12.31 28.27
CA SER A 263 2.25 13.04 29.40
C SER A 263 2.91 14.39 29.68
N ALA A 264 4.23 14.50 29.53
CA ALA A 264 4.96 15.75 29.72
C ALA A 264 4.57 16.82 28.69
N ASP A 265 4.43 16.43 27.42
CA ASP A 265 4.07 17.34 26.33
C ASP A 265 2.59 17.77 26.41
N VAL A 266 1.70 16.83 26.75
CA VAL A 266 0.28 17.12 27.01
C VAL A 266 0.13 18.11 28.18
N LYS A 267 0.82 17.87 29.30
CA LYS A 267 0.79 18.79 30.46
C LYS A 267 1.29 20.18 30.12
N TRP A 268 2.34 20.29 29.31
CA TRP A 268 2.84 21.58 28.84
C TRP A 268 1.75 22.33 28.05
N MET A 269 1.05 21.63 27.16
CA MET A 269 -0.02 22.22 26.35
C MET A 269 -1.25 22.58 27.19
N GLU A 270 -1.68 21.74 28.13
CA GLU A 270 -2.80 22.06 29.04
C GLU A 270 -2.50 23.31 29.88
N LEU A 271 -1.27 23.44 30.39
CA LEU A 271 -0.83 24.65 31.10
C LEU A 271 -0.85 25.90 30.18
N ARG A 272 -0.47 25.74 28.91
CA ARG A 272 -0.45 26.84 27.94
C ARG A 272 -1.86 27.24 27.47
N LEU A 273 -2.77 26.28 27.32
CA LEU A 273 -4.17 26.48 26.95
C LEU A 273 -5.01 27.02 28.12
N GLY A 274 -4.67 26.65 29.36
CA GLY A 274 -5.49 26.94 30.53
C GLY A 274 -6.72 26.02 30.66
N VAL A 275 -6.85 25.00 29.80
CA VAL A 275 -7.93 24.01 29.81
C VAL A 275 -7.37 22.61 29.58
N GLY A 276 -8.05 21.60 30.14
CA GLY A 276 -7.67 20.20 29.98
C GLY A 276 -7.92 19.67 28.56
N LEU A 277 -7.03 18.79 28.10
CA LEU A 277 -7.14 18.02 26.86
C LEU A 277 -7.70 16.62 27.10
N THR A 278 -8.47 16.43 28.18
CA THR A 278 -9.09 15.15 28.51
C THR A 278 -10.07 14.71 27.42
N GLU A 279 -10.03 13.42 27.09
CA GLU A 279 -10.88 12.78 26.09
C GLU A 279 -11.63 11.61 26.71
N SER A 280 -12.85 11.36 26.22
CA SER A 280 -13.58 10.15 26.57
C SER A 280 -12.84 8.93 26.02
N LEU A 281 -12.34 8.07 26.90
CA LEU A 281 -11.73 6.79 26.54
C LEU A 281 -12.82 5.71 26.54
N PRO A 282 -13.28 5.23 25.38
CA PRO A 282 -14.33 4.23 25.33
C PRO A 282 -13.75 2.86 25.73
N ASP A 283 -14.44 2.15 26.61
CA ASP A 283 -14.16 0.74 26.96
C ASP A 283 -14.95 -0.24 26.05
N SER A 284 -15.46 0.21 24.90
CA SER A 284 -16.43 -0.56 24.08
C SER A 284 -15.79 -1.61 23.16
N ASP A 285 -16.54 -2.70 22.92
CA ASP A 285 -16.27 -3.84 22.01
C ASP A 285 -16.00 -3.49 20.52
N GLY A 286 -16.07 -2.21 20.14
CA GLY A 286 -15.82 -1.73 18.77
C GLY A 286 -14.59 -0.84 18.61
N SER A 287 -13.66 -0.86 19.57
CA SER A 287 -12.42 -0.09 19.53
C SER A 287 -11.24 -0.93 19.03
N ILE A 288 -10.24 -0.29 18.42
CA ILE A 288 -9.04 -0.97 17.92
C ILE A 288 -7.89 -0.85 18.91
N SER A 289 -7.20 -1.96 19.13
CA SER A 289 -6.00 -2.11 19.95
C SER A 289 -4.79 -2.54 19.12
N SER A 290 -5.01 -3.25 18.01
CA SER A 290 -3.94 -3.76 17.15
C SER A 290 -4.29 -3.79 15.66
N GLU A 291 -3.33 -4.20 14.83
CA GLU A 291 -3.56 -4.44 13.40
C GLU A 291 -4.51 -5.61 13.16
N GLU A 292 -4.47 -6.62 14.03
CA GLU A 292 -5.35 -7.79 13.95
C GLU A 292 -6.82 -7.39 14.08
N ASP A 293 -7.14 -6.38 14.90
CA ASP A 293 -8.50 -5.84 15.01
C ASP A 293 -8.96 -5.22 13.69
N LEU A 294 -8.08 -4.52 12.97
CA LEU A 294 -8.39 -3.96 11.64
C LEU A 294 -8.62 -5.08 10.61
N ILE A 295 -7.84 -6.15 10.65
CA ILE A 295 -8.03 -7.30 9.75
C ILE A 295 -9.36 -7.99 10.06
N ALA A 296 -9.68 -8.21 11.34
CA ALA A 296 -10.94 -8.82 11.76
C ALA A 296 -12.14 -7.99 11.31
N ILE A 297 -12.12 -6.67 11.52
CA ILE A 297 -13.18 -5.76 11.07
C ILE A 297 -13.31 -5.77 9.54
N ALA A 298 -12.20 -5.80 8.80
CA ALA A 298 -12.27 -5.87 7.34
C ALA A 298 -12.95 -7.17 6.87
N LEU A 299 -12.68 -8.30 7.54
CA LEU A 299 -13.32 -9.59 7.24
C LEU A 299 -14.81 -9.60 7.60
N GLU A 300 -15.22 -8.95 8.70
CA GLU A 300 -16.63 -8.75 9.05
C GLU A 300 -17.40 -8.02 7.93
N CYS A 301 -16.73 -7.11 7.21
CA CYS A 301 -17.32 -6.33 6.12
C CYS A 301 -17.37 -7.04 4.77
N SER A 302 -17.03 -8.34 4.69
CA SER A 302 -16.96 -9.08 3.43
C SER A 302 -18.27 -9.06 2.63
N ASP A 303 -19.42 -9.26 3.29
CA ASP A 303 -20.72 -9.27 2.63
C ASP A 303 -21.12 -7.90 2.07
N ASP A 304 -20.80 -6.83 2.82
CA ASP A 304 -21.03 -5.45 2.37
C ASP A 304 -20.17 -5.10 1.16
N LEU A 305 -18.91 -5.55 1.16
CA LEU A 305 -18.01 -5.38 0.03
C LEU A 305 -18.50 -6.17 -1.21
N ILE A 306 -18.93 -7.42 -1.03
CA ILE A 306 -19.52 -8.25 -2.11
C ILE A 306 -20.74 -7.54 -2.71
N ARG A 307 -21.61 -6.97 -1.88
CA ARG A 307 -22.79 -6.22 -2.30
C ARG A 307 -22.41 -4.98 -3.12
N LEU A 308 -21.45 -4.19 -2.64
CA LEU A 308 -20.96 -2.99 -3.33
C LEU A 308 -20.33 -3.33 -4.70
N ILE A 309 -19.52 -4.38 -4.76
CA ILE A 309 -18.92 -4.87 -6.01
C ILE A 309 -20.01 -5.33 -6.96
N SER A 310 -20.97 -6.14 -6.47
CA SER A 310 -22.07 -6.66 -7.28
C SER A 310 -22.92 -5.56 -7.91
N GLU A 311 -23.21 -4.49 -7.16
CA GLU A 311 -23.92 -3.31 -7.68
C GLU A 311 -23.14 -2.62 -8.80
N LYS A 312 -21.83 -2.39 -8.61
CA LYS A 312 -20.97 -1.80 -9.65
C LYS A 312 -20.90 -2.65 -10.91
N ILE A 313 -20.81 -3.98 -10.77
CA ILE A 313 -20.82 -4.91 -11.90
C ILE A 313 -22.15 -4.82 -12.65
N ARG A 314 -23.29 -4.84 -11.94
CA ARG A 314 -24.63 -4.70 -12.55
C ARG A 314 -24.76 -3.43 -13.39
N LEU A 315 -24.25 -2.30 -12.89
CA LEU A 315 -24.28 -1.03 -13.62
C LEU A 315 -23.42 -1.04 -14.89
N GLN A 316 -22.39 -1.88 -14.96
CA GLN A 316 -21.54 -2.02 -16.15
C GLN A 316 -22.14 -2.99 -17.19
N LEU A 317 -22.96 -3.96 -16.78
CA LEU A 317 -23.58 -4.96 -17.65
C LEU A 317 -24.71 -4.43 -18.56
N VAL A 318 -24.89 -3.11 -18.63
CA VAL A 318 -25.96 -2.44 -19.40
C VAL A 318 -25.77 -2.46 -20.93
N THR A 319 -24.60 -2.89 -21.41
CA THR A 319 -24.34 -3.03 -22.86
C THR A 319 -23.97 -4.47 -23.24
N PRO A 320 -24.36 -4.95 -24.44
CA PRO A 320 -23.93 -6.25 -24.93
C PRO A 320 -22.40 -6.43 -24.94
N GLN A 321 -21.64 -5.37 -25.21
CA GLN A 321 -20.18 -5.40 -25.20
C GLN A 321 -19.62 -5.61 -23.79
N ALA A 322 -20.08 -4.83 -22.80
CA ALA A 322 -19.67 -5.02 -21.42
C ALA A 322 -20.08 -6.39 -20.89
N MET A 323 -21.24 -6.91 -21.29
CA MET A 323 -21.65 -8.28 -20.99
C MET A 323 -20.69 -9.31 -21.58
N ALA A 324 -20.27 -9.15 -22.84
CA ALA A 324 -19.25 -10.00 -23.46
C ALA A 324 -17.89 -9.89 -22.75
N ASP A 325 -17.49 -8.70 -22.31
CA ASP A 325 -16.24 -8.46 -21.58
C ASP A 325 -16.26 -9.06 -20.17
N TRP A 326 -17.39 -8.98 -19.46
CA TRP A 326 -17.59 -9.63 -18.16
C TRP A 326 -17.74 -11.14 -18.29
N ILE A 327 -18.39 -11.65 -19.35
CA ILE A 327 -18.40 -13.09 -19.67
C ILE A 327 -16.98 -13.55 -20.04
N ARG A 328 -16.18 -12.72 -20.72
CA ARG A 328 -14.77 -13.01 -21.02
C ARG A 328 -13.90 -12.95 -19.77
N LEU A 329 -14.12 -12.00 -18.85
CA LEU A 329 -13.43 -11.92 -17.57
C LEU A 329 -13.84 -13.08 -16.68
N LEU A 330 -15.13 -13.40 -16.58
CA LEU A 330 -15.65 -14.58 -15.91
C LEU A 330 -15.06 -15.83 -16.58
N ARG A 331 -15.05 -15.92 -17.91
CA ARG A 331 -14.37 -17.00 -18.64
C ARG A 331 -12.90 -17.05 -18.30
N ASN A 332 -12.18 -15.94 -18.15
CA ASN A 332 -10.73 -15.88 -17.89
C ASN A 332 -10.35 -15.87 -16.37
N GLN A 333 -11.31 -15.71 -15.47
CA GLN A 333 -11.15 -15.93 -14.03
C GLN A 333 -11.69 -17.31 -13.64
N LEU A 334 -12.61 -17.85 -14.43
CA LEU A 334 -12.92 -19.28 -14.54
C LEU A 334 -11.90 -20.01 -15.44
N SER A 335 -11.07 -19.29 -16.19
CA SER A 335 -9.97 -19.80 -17.04
C SER A 335 -8.74 -18.96 -16.81
N ILE A 336 -7.97 -19.35 -15.80
CA ILE A 336 -6.54 -19.62 -15.96
C ILE A 336 -6.15 -19.63 -17.45
N ASP A 337 -5.15 -18.82 -17.84
CA ASP A 337 -4.58 -18.70 -19.20
C ASP A 337 -4.91 -19.90 -20.08
N PRO A 338 -5.43 -19.70 -21.32
CA PRO A 338 -6.11 -20.75 -22.06
C PRO A 338 -5.30 -22.03 -21.99
N ILE A 339 -5.83 -22.95 -21.19
CA ILE A 339 -5.14 -24.16 -20.74
C ILE A 339 -4.70 -24.98 -21.97
N PHE A 340 -5.34 -24.79 -23.13
CA PHE A 340 -5.00 -25.52 -24.34
C PHE A 340 -4.68 -24.57 -25.50
N SER A 341 -3.54 -24.81 -26.15
CA SER A 341 -3.20 -24.23 -27.44
C SER A 341 -4.20 -24.66 -28.52
N LYS A 342 -4.28 -23.91 -29.62
CA LYS A 342 -5.18 -24.20 -30.76
C LYS A 342 -5.08 -25.65 -31.27
N LYS A 343 -3.87 -26.22 -31.30
CA LYS A 343 -3.60 -27.62 -31.68
C LYS A 343 -4.08 -28.65 -30.65
N GLN A 344 -4.16 -28.28 -29.36
CA GLN A 344 -4.70 -29.15 -28.30
C GLN A 344 -6.23 -29.15 -28.33
N ILE A 345 -6.86 -28.03 -28.67
CA ILE A 345 -8.31 -27.95 -28.87
C ILE A 345 -8.74 -28.83 -30.06
N GLU A 346 -8.05 -28.75 -31.20
CA GLU A 346 -8.30 -29.61 -32.37
C GLU A 346 -8.14 -31.11 -32.06
N ARG A 347 -7.26 -31.47 -31.12
CA ARG A 347 -7.07 -32.85 -30.66
C ARG A 347 -8.21 -33.30 -29.73
N LEU A 348 -8.59 -32.47 -28.76
CA LEU A 348 -9.67 -32.74 -27.80
C LEU A 348 -11.05 -32.85 -28.46
N GLU A 349 -11.23 -32.22 -29.62
CA GLU A 349 -12.45 -32.32 -30.44
C GLU A 349 -12.49 -33.57 -31.33
N SER A 350 -11.41 -34.36 -31.40
CA SER A 350 -11.38 -35.64 -32.12
C SER A 350 -12.03 -36.76 -31.32
N THR A 351 -12.89 -37.56 -31.96
CA THR A 351 -13.74 -38.59 -31.34
C THR A 351 -12.99 -39.82 -30.78
N SER A 352 -11.66 -39.81 -30.79
CA SER A 352 -10.80 -40.94 -30.47
C SER A 352 -9.89 -40.74 -29.25
N ILE A 353 -9.98 -39.60 -28.55
CA ILE A 353 -9.18 -39.34 -27.35
C ILE A 353 -9.74 -40.04 -26.10
N GLN A 354 -8.85 -40.71 -25.37
CA GLN A 354 -9.20 -41.38 -24.11
C GLN A 354 -9.24 -40.37 -22.94
N PRO A 355 -10.14 -40.55 -21.96
CA PRO A 355 -10.30 -39.62 -20.82
C PRO A 355 -9.01 -39.38 -20.01
N SER A 356 -8.13 -40.39 -19.95
CA SER A 356 -6.83 -40.30 -19.29
C SER A 356 -5.89 -39.28 -19.95
N ASP A 357 -5.98 -39.14 -21.27
CA ASP A 357 -5.11 -38.25 -22.04
C ASP A 357 -5.59 -36.79 -21.94
N MET A 358 -6.91 -36.57 -21.87
CA MET A 358 -7.50 -35.25 -21.60
C MET A 358 -7.09 -34.71 -20.23
N LEU A 359 -7.05 -35.59 -19.24
CA LEU A 359 -6.68 -35.27 -17.86
C LEU A 359 -5.20 -34.95 -17.71
N LYS A 360 -4.35 -35.68 -18.43
CA LYS A 360 -2.89 -35.46 -18.44
C LYS A 360 -2.54 -34.12 -19.09
N GLU A 361 -3.19 -33.79 -20.19
CA GLU A 361 -3.06 -32.49 -20.86
C GLU A 361 -3.53 -31.34 -19.96
N LEU A 362 -4.63 -31.51 -19.22
CA LEU A 362 -5.14 -30.51 -18.26
C LEU A 362 -4.14 -30.22 -17.13
N VAL A 363 -3.54 -31.26 -16.54
CA VAL A 363 -2.56 -31.12 -15.45
C VAL A 363 -1.28 -30.44 -15.93
N LEU A 364 -0.77 -30.81 -17.11
CA LEU A 364 0.43 -30.22 -17.71
C LEU A 364 0.25 -28.74 -18.04
N SER A 365 -0.92 -28.39 -18.57
CA SER A 365 -1.25 -27.02 -18.90
C SER A 365 -1.45 -26.12 -17.69
N LEU A 366 -2.03 -26.63 -16.60
CA LEU A 366 -2.14 -25.92 -15.32
C LEU A 366 -0.76 -25.66 -14.67
N SER A 367 0.17 -26.60 -14.80
CA SER A 367 1.55 -26.43 -14.35
C SER A 367 2.32 -25.38 -15.15
N ARG A 368 2.09 -25.27 -16.47
CA ARG A 368 2.78 -24.30 -17.35
C ARG A 368 2.46 -22.83 -17.05
N VAL A 369 1.27 -22.57 -16.53
CA VAL A 369 0.76 -21.20 -16.26
C VAL A 369 0.86 -20.83 -14.77
N GLY A 370 1.71 -21.53 -14.02
CA GLY A 370 2.11 -21.19 -12.64
C GLY A 370 1.24 -21.79 -11.53
N TYR A 371 0.21 -22.59 -11.86
CA TYR A 371 -0.74 -23.16 -10.87
C TYR A 371 -0.30 -24.54 -10.36
N HIS A 372 0.96 -24.68 -9.97
CA HIS A 372 1.60 -25.95 -9.59
C HIS A 372 0.90 -26.68 -8.43
N LYS A 373 0.33 -25.94 -7.47
CA LYS A 373 -0.45 -26.53 -6.35
C LYS A 373 -1.77 -27.14 -6.81
N ALA A 374 -2.46 -26.53 -7.78
CA ALA A 374 -3.72 -27.03 -8.31
C ALA A 374 -3.50 -28.26 -9.20
N ALA A 375 -2.48 -28.23 -10.07
CA ALA A 375 -2.04 -29.37 -10.87
C ALA A 375 -1.65 -30.57 -9.98
N GLY A 376 -0.85 -30.34 -8.93
CA GLY A 376 -0.46 -31.37 -7.97
C GLY A 376 -1.63 -31.96 -7.18
N ASN A 377 -2.62 -31.13 -6.79
CA ASN A 377 -3.82 -31.59 -6.09
C ASN A 377 -4.76 -32.42 -6.98
N ILE A 378 -4.91 -32.05 -8.26
CA ILE A 378 -5.69 -32.81 -9.25
C ILE A 378 -5.01 -34.16 -9.50
N GLN A 379 -3.69 -34.16 -9.73
CA GLN A 379 -2.91 -35.39 -9.90
C GLN A 379 -2.98 -36.31 -8.67
N ALA A 380 -2.89 -35.77 -7.46
CA ALA A 380 -2.97 -36.52 -6.21
C ALA A 380 -4.39 -37.08 -5.91
N LYS A 381 -5.45 -36.39 -6.34
CA LYS A 381 -6.85 -36.86 -6.18
C LYS A 381 -7.28 -37.85 -7.25
N LEU A 382 -6.66 -37.83 -8.43
CA LEU A 382 -6.93 -38.76 -9.53
C LEU A 382 -6.09 -40.03 -9.48
N ALA A 383 -4.92 -40.00 -8.82
CA ALA A 383 -4.11 -41.20 -8.61
C ALA A 383 -4.88 -42.39 -7.99
N PRO A 384 -5.77 -42.20 -7.00
CA PRO A 384 -6.62 -43.28 -6.47
C PRO A 384 -7.79 -43.64 -7.41
N LEU A 385 -8.34 -42.69 -8.18
CA LEU A 385 -9.50 -42.92 -9.07
C LEU A 385 -9.11 -43.65 -10.37
N LEU A 386 -7.88 -43.44 -10.86
CA LEU A 386 -7.28 -44.23 -11.94
C LEU A 386 -6.89 -45.65 -11.46
N GLN A 387 -6.72 -45.84 -10.14
CA GLN A 387 -6.49 -47.15 -9.51
C GLN A 387 -7.81 -47.88 -9.14
N ALA A 388 -8.93 -47.17 -8.96
CA ALA A 388 -10.19 -47.70 -8.41
C ALA A 388 -11.28 -48.06 -9.44
N GLY A 389 -10.98 -48.09 -10.74
CA GLY A 389 -11.84 -48.79 -11.71
C GLY A 389 -12.52 -47.95 -12.79
N PHE A 390 -11.75 -47.36 -13.70
CA PHE A 390 -11.86 -47.91 -15.06
C PHE A 390 -11.06 -49.20 -15.03
N CYS A 391 -11.47 -50.24 -15.76
CA CYS A 391 -10.54 -51.33 -16.07
C CYS A 391 -9.24 -50.66 -16.39
N ALA A 392 -8.26 -50.91 -15.54
CA ALA A 392 -6.91 -50.55 -15.86
C ALA A 392 -6.73 -51.07 -17.30
N PRO A 393 -6.27 -50.26 -18.29
CA PRO A 393 -5.10 -50.80 -18.93
C PRO A 393 -4.18 -50.97 -17.74
N THR A 394 -4.06 -52.21 -17.27
CA THR A 394 -3.22 -52.66 -16.18
C THR A 394 -2.19 -51.57 -15.97
N ILE A 395 -2.19 -50.84 -14.83
CA ILE A 395 -0.89 -50.40 -14.37
C ILE A 395 -0.21 -51.73 -14.15
N SER A 396 0.42 -52.18 -15.23
CA SER A 396 1.48 -53.13 -15.21
C SER A 396 2.39 -52.51 -14.19
N THR A 397 2.33 -53.04 -12.97
CA THR A 397 3.45 -53.15 -12.06
C THR A 397 4.52 -53.96 -12.78
N GLY A 398 5.03 -53.40 -13.86
CA GLY A 398 5.79 -54.08 -14.89
C GLY A 398 6.31 -53.11 -15.94
N CYS A 399 6.43 -51.82 -15.61
CA CYS A 399 7.65 -51.13 -15.98
C CYS A 399 8.10 -50.34 -14.75
N GLU A 400 9.13 -50.86 -14.06
CA GLU A 400 9.93 -50.07 -13.13
C GLU A 400 10.23 -48.70 -13.76
N ALA A 401 10.22 -47.61 -12.99
CA ALA A 401 10.62 -46.31 -13.53
C ALA A 401 12.04 -46.44 -14.10
N ASN A 402 12.20 -46.29 -15.41
CA ASN A 402 13.51 -46.41 -16.06
C ASN A 402 14.19 -45.05 -15.98
N LEU A 403 14.48 -44.68 -14.74
CA LEU A 403 15.09 -43.41 -14.40
C LEU A 403 16.56 -43.47 -14.79
N GLN A 404 16.92 -42.54 -15.66
CA GLN A 404 18.28 -42.20 -16.01
C GLN A 404 18.51 -40.73 -15.67
N GLY A 405 19.73 -40.41 -15.29
CA GLY A 405 20.10 -39.05 -15.02
C GLY A 405 21.60 -38.93 -14.88
N SER A 406 22.10 -37.75 -15.20
CA SER A 406 23.51 -37.43 -15.14
C SER A 406 23.67 -36.02 -14.61
N ILE A 407 24.64 -35.85 -13.73
CA ILE A 407 25.25 -34.55 -13.47
C ILE A 407 26.44 -34.47 -14.42
N ASP A 408 26.43 -33.48 -15.32
CA ASP A 408 27.40 -33.38 -16.40
C ASP A 408 28.57 -32.48 -15.99
N VAL A 409 28.26 -31.31 -15.42
CA VAL A 409 29.23 -30.26 -15.08
C VAL A 409 28.79 -29.49 -13.85
N CYS A 410 29.76 -29.05 -13.04
CA CYS A 410 29.58 -28.03 -12.02
C CYS A 410 30.70 -26.98 -12.13
N ILE A 411 30.37 -25.79 -12.66
CA ILE A 411 31.31 -24.67 -12.82
C ILE A 411 30.62 -23.41 -12.29
N ASP A 412 31.34 -22.58 -11.53
CA ASP A 412 30.84 -21.30 -10.98
C ASP A 412 29.50 -21.43 -10.23
N ARG A 413 29.39 -22.45 -9.38
CA ARG A 413 28.16 -22.82 -8.64
C ARG A 413 26.96 -23.20 -9.51
N SER A 414 27.14 -23.37 -10.81
CA SER A 414 26.09 -23.80 -11.73
C SER A 414 26.23 -25.29 -12.01
N ILE A 415 25.25 -26.06 -11.57
CA ILE A 415 25.16 -27.52 -11.73
C ILE A 415 24.26 -27.80 -12.92
N MET A 416 24.82 -28.46 -13.93
CA MET A 416 24.13 -28.81 -15.16
C MET A 416 24.04 -30.32 -15.30
N GLY A 417 22.92 -30.77 -15.85
CA GLY A 417 22.71 -32.18 -16.10
C GLY A 417 21.35 -32.43 -16.71
N TRP A 418 20.92 -33.68 -16.66
CA TRP A 418 19.60 -34.10 -17.11
C TRP A 418 19.09 -35.26 -16.27
N ALA A 419 17.77 -35.40 -16.22
CA ALA A 419 17.11 -36.52 -15.58
C ALA A 419 15.82 -36.85 -16.32
N LEU A 420 15.62 -38.13 -16.63
CA LEU A 420 14.52 -38.62 -17.44
C LEU A 420 14.00 -39.96 -16.94
N ASP A 421 12.68 -40.16 -16.99
CA ASP A 421 12.09 -41.50 -16.96
C ASP A 421 11.87 -41.95 -18.41
N ASN A 422 12.65 -42.91 -18.91
CA ASN A 422 12.53 -43.39 -20.29
C ASN A 422 11.18 -44.03 -20.59
N ASN A 423 10.49 -44.53 -19.56
CA ASN A 423 9.14 -45.06 -19.73
C ASN A 423 8.09 -43.94 -19.80
N ARG A 424 8.47 -42.72 -19.43
CA ARG A 424 7.59 -41.53 -19.38
C ARG A 424 8.37 -40.26 -19.78
N PRO A 425 8.90 -40.19 -21.02
CA PRO A 425 9.85 -39.15 -21.40
C PRO A 425 9.29 -37.72 -21.37
N SER A 426 7.97 -37.58 -21.51
CA SER A 426 7.28 -36.29 -21.41
C SER A 426 7.03 -35.84 -19.95
N ASN A 427 7.33 -36.68 -18.95
CA ASN A 427 7.20 -36.35 -17.53
C ASN A 427 8.48 -35.68 -17.02
N LYS A 428 8.40 -34.42 -16.59
CA LYS A 428 9.57 -33.65 -16.15
C LYS A 428 9.86 -33.94 -14.67
N LEU A 429 11.10 -34.32 -14.39
CA LEU A 429 11.47 -34.82 -13.07
C LEU A 429 11.87 -33.67 -12.13
N ALA A 430 11.29 -33.63 -10.95
CA ALA A 430 11.77 -32.79 -9.85
C ALA A 430 13.01 -33.44 -9.22
N ILE A 431 14.07 -32.63 -9.08
CA ILE A 431 15.38 -33.10 -8.65
C ILE A 431 15.93 -32.25 -7.51
N GLU A 432 16.72 -32.89 -6.68
CA GLU A 432 17.55 -32.25 -5.66
C GLU A 432 18.99 -32.70 -5.83
N ILE A 433 19.91 -31.77 -5.62
CA ILE A 433 21.33 -32.04 -5.55
C ILE A 433 21.77 -31.86 -4.10
N SER A 434 22.43 -32.89 -3.57
CA SER A 434 22.98 -32.86 -2.23
C SER A 434 24.48 -33.20 -2.23
N GLN A 435 25.18 -32.64 -1.26
CA GLN A 435 26.60 -32.92 -0.97
C GLN A 435 26.73 -33.13 0.54
N ALA A 436 27.39 -34.22 0.95
CA ALA A 436 27.52 -34.62 2.36
C ALA A 436 26.18 -34.59 3.15
N GLN A 437 25.09 -35.08 2.52
CA GLN A 437 23.73 -35.13 3.07
C GLN A 437 23.04 -33.76 3.27
N ARG A 438 23.67 -32.66 2.84
CA ARG A 438 23.05 -31.34 2.78
C ARG A 438 22.55 -31.06 1.36
N ILE A 439 21.30 -30.65 1.23
CA ILE A 439 20.74 -30.19 -0.04
C ILE A 439 21.37 -28.83 -0.37
N ILE A 440 21.93 -28.71 -1.57
CA ILE A 440 22.64 -27.51 -2.03
C ILE A 440 22.00 -26.89 -3.27
N ALA A 441 21.12 -27.62 -3.97
CA ALA A 441 20.32 -27.08 -5.07
C ALA A 441 19.08 -27.95 -5.32
N SER A 442 18.00 -27.38 -5.86
CA SER A 442 16.79 -28.10 -6.24
C SER A 442 16.09 -27.43 -7.41
N GLY A 443 15.42 -28.20 -8.28
CA GLY A 443 14.63 -27.65 -9.38
C GLY A 443 14.03 -28.74 -10.27
N ILE A 444 13.61 -28.36 -11.48
CA ILE A 444 12.95 -29.25 -12.43
C ILE A 444 13.86 -29.48 -13.63
N ALA A 445 13.91 -30.73 -14.10
CA ALA A 445 14.58 -31.12 -15.33
C ALA A 445 13.64 -30.94 -16.54
N ASP A 446 13.41 -29.69 -16.96
CA ASP A 446 12.48 -29.30 -18.03
C ASP A 446 13.10 -28.43 -19.14
N GLN A 447 14.40 -28.16 -19.07
CA GLN A 447 15.10 -27.35 -20.06
C GLN A 447 15.41 -28.15 -21.32
N PHE A 448 15.36 -27.47 -22.47
CA PHE A 448 15.65 -28.07 -23.77
C PHE A 448 17.16 -28.17 -24.02
N ARG A 449 17.60 -29.34 -24.49
CA ARG A 449 18.95 -29.58 -25.00
C ARG A 449 18.88 -30.35 -26.31
N GLN A 450 19.45 -29.77 -27.37
CA GLN A 450 19.42 -30.33 -28.72
C GLN A 450 20.17 -31.67 -28.80
N ASP A 451 21.30 -31.80 -28.10
CA ASP A 451 22.09 -33.04 -28.08
C ASP A 451 21.34 -34.22 -27.44
N LEU A 452 20.51 -33.95 -26.43
CA LEU A 452 19.64 -34.97 -25.82
C LEU A 452 18.49 -35.36 -26.76
N ALA A 453 17.93 -34.40 -27.51
CA ALA A 453 16.92 -34.66 -28.53
C ALA A 453 17.48 -35.51 -29.68
N ASP A 454 18.68 -35.16 -30.17
CA ASP A 454 19.36 -35.85 -31.27
C ASP A 454 19.80 -37.27 -30.85
N ALA A 455 20.16 -37.47 -29.58
CA ALA A 455 20.47 -38.77 -29.00
C ALA A 455 19.22 -39.63 -28.67
N GLY A 456 18.01 -39.11 -28.90
CA GLY A 456 16.75 -39.80 -28.61
C GLY A 456 16.42 -39.94 -27.12
N VAL A 457 17.03 -39.11 -26.28
CA VAL A 457 16.79 -39.06 -24.82
C VAL A 457 15.52 -38.25 -24.57
N GLY A 458 14.40 -38.96 -24.57
CA GLY A 458 13.07 -38.40 -24.37
C GLY A 458 12.64 -37.45 -25.48
N ASP A 459 12.17 -36.25 -25.12
CA ASP A 459 11.75 -35.19 -26.06
C ASP A 459 12.76 -34.02 -26.15
N GLY A 460 13.97 -34.20 -25.58
CA GLY A 460 14.99 -33.15 -25.47
C GLY A 460 14.77 -32.15 -24.34
N PHE A 461 13.59 -32.12 -23.71
CA PHE A 461 13.27 -31.23 -22.58
C PHE A 461 13.47 -31.98 -21.25
N CYS A 462 14.68 -32.45 -20.96
CA CYS A 462 14.97 -33.16 -19.71
C CYS A 462 16.23 -32.65 -19.01
N ALA A 463 16.73 -31.48 -19.43
CA ALA A 463 17.91 -30.87 -18.86
C ALA A 463 17.55 -29.97 -17.68
N PHE A 464 18.54 -29.68 -16.83
CA PHE A 464 18.45 -28.69 -15.78
C PHE A 464 19.73 -27.86 -15.69
N VAL A 465 19.57 -26.62 -15.21
CA VAL A 465 20.67 -25.75 -14.79
C VAL A 465 20.28 -25.18 -13.43
N LEU A 466 20.97 -25.59 -12.37
CA LEU A 466 20.66 -25.20 -11.00
C LEU A 466 21.83 -24.44 -10.39
N LYS A 467 21.55 -23.37 -9.67
CA LYS A 467 22.55 -22.62 -8.92
C LYS A 467 22.66 -23.18 -7.50
N ALA A 468 23.86 -23.57 -7.10
CA ALA A 468 24.13 -24.08 -5.77
C ALA A 468 24.20 -22.95 -4.74
N ASP A 469 23.58 -23.18 -3.59
CA ASP A 469 23.56 -22.25 -2.45
C ASP A 469 24.95 -22.11 -1.80
N ILE A 470 25.81 -23.12 -1.96
CA ILE A 470 27.18 -23.19 -1.45
C ILE A 470 28.08 -23.67 -2.59
N ASP A 471 29.34 -23.22 -2.63
CA ASP A 471 30.29 -23.68 -3.63
C ASP A 471 30.62 -25.17 -3.44
N PRO A 472 30.24 -26.05 -4.39
CA PRO A 472 30.49 -27.49 -4.25
C PRO A 472 31.98 -27.86 -4.28
N ALA A 473 32.85 -26.93 -4.69
CA ALA A 473 34.29 -27.12 -4.81
C ALA A 473 35.04 -27.16 -3.45
N GLU A 474 34.40 -26.80 -2.34
CA GLU A 474 35.01 -26.81 -1.00
C GLU A 474 34.98 -28.18 -0.30
N GLY A 475 34.36 -29.21 -0.88
CA GLY A 475 34.21 -30.53 -0.25
C GLY A 475 34.52 -31.72 -1.16
N ASP A 476 35.22 -32.73 -0.62
CA ASP A 476 35.55 -34.00 -1.30
C ASP A 476 34.38 -34.99 -1.42
N ALA A 477 33.19 -34.61 -0.92
CA ALA A 477 32.02 -35.47 -0.96
C ALA A 477 31.35 -35.46 -2.35
N PRO A 478 30.88 -36.62 -2.86
CA PRO A 478 30.23 -36.71 -4.17
C PRO A 478 28.92 -35.91 -4.19
N LEU A 479 28.57 -35.41 -5.39
CA LEU A 479 27.24 -34.85 -5.63
C LEU A 479 26.26 -35.99 -5.87
N VAL A 480 25.10 -35.87 -5.23
CA VAL A 480 24.01 -36.85 -5.36
C VAL A 480 22.81 -36.14 -5.95
N LEU A 481 22.45 -36.51 -7.18
CA LEU A 481 21.17 -36.15 -7.79
C LEU A 481 20.11 -37.13 -7.32
N ARG A 482 19.09 -36.63 -6.64
CA ARG A 482 17.95 -37.41 -6.22
C ARG A 482 16.72 -36.97 -6.99
N VAL A 483 16.04 -37.91 -7.63
CA VAL A 483 14.71 -37.66 -8.16
C VAL A 483 13.73 -37.77 -7.00
N ILE A 484 13.15 -36.64 -6.61
CA ILE A 484 12.38 -36.48 -5.36
C ILE A 484 11.23 -37.49 -5.31
N GLU A 485 10.56 -37.70 -6.45
CA GLU A 485 9.38 -38.56 -6.58
C GLU A 485 9.65 -40.05 -6.36
N PHE A 486 10.85 -40.52 -6.72
CA PHE A 486 11.17 -41.95 -6.72
C PHE A 486 12.28 -42.32 -5.73
N LYS A 487 12.86 -41.32 -5.04
CA LYS A 487 14.01 -41.46 -4.13
C LYS A 487 15.20 -42.21 -4.72
N LYS A 488 15.27 -42.29 -6.06
CA LYS A 488 16.41 -42.88 -6.77
C LYS A 488 17.51 -41.83 -6.84
N GLU A 489 18.73 -42.27 -6.52
CA GLU A 489 19.90 -41.43 -6.43
C GLU A 489 20.90 -41.78 -7.53
N PHE A 490 21.46 -40.75 -8.16
CA PHE A 490 22.54 -40.83 -9.12
C PHE A 490 23.73 -40.07 -8.51
N GLN A 491 24.80 -40.79 -8.22
CA GLN A 491 25.98 -40.21 -7.59
C GLN A 491 27.07 -39.96 -8.61
N VAL A 492 27.69 -38.79 -8.54
CA VAL A 492 28.80 -38.42 -9.41
C VAL A 492 29.92 -37.80 -8.58
N ARG A 493 31.15 -38.24 -8.82
CA ARG A 493 32.36 -37.55 -8.34
C ARG A 493 32.85 -36.62 -9.43
N LEU A 494 33.07 -35.36 -9.07
CA LEU A 494 33.63 -34.35 -9.95
C LEU A 494 35.08 -34.08 -9.53
N ARG A 495 35.98 -33.89 -10.50
CA ARG A 495 37.33 -33.37 -10.27
C ARG A 495 37.51 -32.13 -11.12
N ASN A 496 37.82 -30.99 -10.50
CA ASN A 496 37.88 -29.68 -11.18
C ASN A 496 36.58 -29.31 -11.92
N GLY A 497 35.40 -29.65 -11.36
CA GLY A 497 34.09 -29.31 -11.95
C GLY A 497 33.62 -30.20 -13.11
N LEU A 498 34.43 -31.17 -13.52
CA LEU A 498 34.13 -32.12 -14.59
C LEU A 498 33.93 -33.55 -14.04
N LYS A 499 33.06 -34.31 -14.70
CA LYS A 499 32.77 -35.71 -14.39
C LYS A 499 34.02 -36.57 -14.57
N LEU A 500 34.40 -37.34 -13.53
CA LEU A 500 35.38 -38.41 -13.67
C LEU A 500 34.71 -39.57 -14.42
N GLU A 501 35.30 -40.00 -15.55
CA GLU A 501 34.81 -41.15 -16.34
C GLU A 501 34.87 -42.48 -15.57
#